data_AF-A0A2M6UQM0-F1
#
_entry.id   AF-A0A2M6UQM0-F1
#
_cell.length_a   1.000
_cell.length_b   1.000
_cell.length_c   1.000
_cell.angle_alpha   90.00
_cell.angle_beta   90.00
_cell.angle_gamma   90.00
#
_symmetry.space_group_name_H-M   'P 1'
#
loop_
_entity.id
_entity.type
_entity.pdbx_description
1 polymer ?
#
loop_
_entity_poly.entity_id
_entity_poly.type
_entity_poly.pdbx_seq_one_letter_code
_entity_poly.pdbx_strand_id
1 'polypeptide(L)'
;MEKRIRARQKAYFKRLYRKIAFVCMILFCIAILCFVIVKAVGYFSSDKKITQQAPVELVIPVFDMRVYCREISASVMPDIKREVYQHCLNLESEAYFAIREIWDKLSDTAKKQCLTMVRPGDGNYFLLRDCFLNEKESEKGKIRNYF
;
A
#
# COMPACT_ATOMS: atom_id res chain seq x y z
N MET A 1 38.75 69.78 19.29
CA MET A 1 39.45 68.46 19.21
C MET A 1 38.49 67.27 19.21
N GLU A 2 37.33 67.32 19.89
CA GLU A 2 36.40 66.18 20.04
C GLU A 2 35.69 65.69 18.76
N LYS A 3 35.37 66.58 17.80
CA LYS A 3 34.64 66.20 16.57
C LYS A 3 35.43 65.25 15.67
N ARG A 4 36.76 65.37 15.64
CA ARG A 4 37.65 64.49 14.85
C ARG A 4 37.81 63.09 15.49
N ILE A 5 37.73 63.00 16.82
CA ILE A 5 37.81 61.73 17.56
C ILE A 5 36.53 60.91 17.37
N ARG A 6 35.35 61.56 17.44
CA ARG A 6 34.04 60.92 17.16
C ARG A 6 33.92 60.36 15.73
N ALA A 7 34.47 61.06 14.74
CA ALA A 7 34.47 60.59 13.35
C ALA A 7 35.31 59.32 13.14
N ARG A 8 36.47 59.23 13.81
CA ARG A 8 37.35 58.04 13.77
C ARG A 8 36.71 56.83 14.47
N GLN A 9 36.03 57.02 15.60
CA GLN A 9 35.28 55.95 16.27
C GLN A 9 34.14 55.41 15.39
N LYS A 10 33.35 56.27 14.74
CA LYS A 10 32.27 55.84 13.82
C LYS A 10 32.79 55.01 12.64
N ALA A 11 33.95 55.37 12.07
CA ALA A 11 34.57 54.61 10.99
C ALA A 11 35.06 53.22 11.45
N TYR A 12 35.59 53.13 12.66
CA TYR A 12 36.02 51.86 13.26
C TYR A 12 34.83 50.94 13.58
N PHE A 13 33.79 51.46 14.23
CA PHE A 13 32.57 50.71 14.51
C PHE A 13 31.84 50.25 13.23
N LYS A 14 31.85 51.04 12.15
CA LYS A 14 31.25 50.63 10.87
C LYS A 14 31.97 49.43 10.24
N ARG A 15 33.30 49.34 10.38
CA ARG A 15 34.08 48.17 9.92
C ARG A 15 33.85 46.96 10.82
N LEU A 16 33.79 47.16 12.13
CA LEU A 16 33.52 46.09 13.10
C LEU A 16 32.11 45.52 12.89
N TYR A 17 31.11 46.38 12.73
CA TYR A 17 29.72 45.99 12.49
C TYR A 17 29.56 45.21 11.19
N ARG A 18 30.26 45.57 10.11
CA ARG A 18 30.24 44.78 8.86
C ARG A 18 30.78 43.36 9.05
N LYS A 19 31.84 43.18 9.83
CA LYS A 19 32.39 41.85 10.13
C LYS A 19 31.42 41.03 10.97
N ILE A 20 30.84 41.63 12.00
CA ILE A 20 29.84 40.98 12.87
C ILE A 20 28.59 40.61 12.06
N ALA A 21 28.08 41.52 11.22
CA ALA A 21 26.94 41.26 10.36
C ALA A 21 27.18 40.09 9.38
N PHE A 22 28.40 39.99 8.83
CA PHE A 22 28.77 38.87 7.95
C PHE A 22 28.77 37.53 8.69
N VAL A 23 29.32 37.49 9.91
CA VAL A 23 29.30 36.29 10.76
C VAL A 23 27.86 35.90 11.14
N CYS A 24 27.03 36.87 11.52
CA CYS A 24 25.62 36.62 11.83
C CYS A 24 24.84 36.10 10.61
N MET A 25 25.09 36.63 9.42
CA MET A 25 24.47 36.14 8.18
C MET A 25 24.83 34.69 7.90
N ILE A 26 26.10 34.30 8.05
CA ILE A 26 26.54 32.92 7.85
C ILE A 26 25.87 31.98 8.84
N LEU A 27 25.83 32.34 10.13
CA LEU A 27 25.18 31.53 11.16
C LEU A 27 23.68 31.35 10.88
N PHE A 28 23.02 32.40 10.40
CA PHE A 28 21.61 32.34 10.04
C PHE A 28 21.35 31.42 8.84
N CYS A 29 22.21 31.48 7.81
CA CYS A 29 22.12 30.57 6.67
C CYS A 29 22.29 29.09 7.10
N ILE A 30 23.24 28.80 7.98
CA ILE A 30 23.45 27.44 8.50
C ILE A 30 22.21 26.96 9.27
N ALA A 31 21.64 27.81 10.12
CA ALA A 31 20.44 27.46 10.89
C ALA A 31 19.24 27.14 9.98
N ILE A 32 19.02 27.91 8.91
CA ILE A 32 17.96 27.65 7.93
C ILE A 32 18.21 26.32 7.21
N LEU A 33 19.43 26.07 6.74
CA LEU A 33 19.78 24.82 6.05
C LEU A 33 19.55 23.60 6.95
N CYS A 34 19.98 23.67 8.22
CA CYS A 34 19.72 22.61 9.19
C CYS A 34 18.23 22.38 9.41
N PHE A 35 17.42 23.44 9.52
CA PHE A 35 15.97 23.32 9.70
C PHE A 35 15.29 22.67 8.50
N VAL A 36 15.69 23.04 7.27
CA VAL A 36 15.18 22.44 6.04
C VAL A 36 15.56 20.97 5.93
N ILE A 37 16.80 20.60 6.25
CA ILE A 37 17.26 19.20 6.22
C ILE A 37 16.50 18.37 7.26
N VAL A 38 16.36 18.84 8.51
CA VAL A 38 15.62 18.12 9.55
C VAL A 38 14.14 17.95 9.17
N LYS A 39 13.51 18.98 8.59
CA LYS A 39 12.13 18.89 8.08
C LYS A 39 12.01 17.92 6.91
N ALA A 40 12.95 17.93 5.97
CA ALA A 40 12.93 17.02 4.82
C ALA A 40 13.14 15.57 5.26
N VAL A 41 14.08 15.31 6.17
CA VAL A 41 14.29 13.98 6.76
C VAL A 41 13.08 13.54 7.57
N GLY A 42 12.47 14.43 8.37
CA GLY A 42 11.25 14.14 9.13
C GLY A 42 10.04 13.84 8.24
N TYR A 43 9.89 14.55 7.12
CA TYR A 43 8.84 14.28 6.13
C TYR A 43 9.07 12.91 5.46
N PHE A 44 10.30 12.59 5.07
CA PHE A 44 10.66 11.28 4.52
C PHE A 44 10.56 10.13 5.52
N SER A 45 10.74 10.39 6.82
CA SER A 45 10.65 9.36 7.86
C SER A 45 9.21 9.04 8.29
N SER A 46 8.25 9.94 8.05
CA SER A 46 6.83 9.68 8.35
C SER A 46 6.14 8.79 7.30
N ASP A 47 6.63 8.77 6.05
CA ASP A 47 6.06 7.94 4.97
C ASP A 47 6.59 6.50 4.91
N LYS A 48 7.42 6.08 5.88
CA LYS A 48 7.94 4.71 5.97
C LYS A 48 7.59 4.02 7.27
N LYS A 49 6.31 4.04 7.64
CA LYS A 49 5.70 2.91 8.36
C LYS A 49 5.00 2.00 7.36
N ILE A 50 5.76 1.48 6.39
CA ILE A 50 5.37 0.21 5.77
C ILE A 50 5.66 -0.83 6.85
N THR A 51 4.61 -1.26 7.54
CA THR A 51 4.62 -2.51 8.29
C THR A 51 5.14 -3.60 7.37
N GLN A 52 6.42 -3.95 7.50
CA GLN A 52 6.91 -5.26 7.11
C GLN A 52 6.23 -6.28 8.03
N GLN A 53 4.95 -6.56 7.77
CA GLN A 53 4.45 -7.90 7.98
C GLN A 53 5.33 -8.78 7.11
N ALA A 54 5.97 -9.76 7.74
CA ALA A 54 6.77 -10.77 7.09
C ALA A 54 6.13 -11.19 5.76
N PRO A 55 6.93 -11.54 4.73
CA PRO A 55 6.38 -12.11 3.52
C PRO A 55 5.70 -13.42 3.91
N VAL A 56 4.42 -13.34 4.25
CA VAL A 56 3.51 -14.46 4.15
C VAL A 56 3.61 -14.79 2.68
N GLU A 57 4.27 -15.90 2.34
CA GLU A 57 4.23 -16.42 0.99
C GLU A 57 2.77 -16.37 0.60
N LEU A 58 2.42 -15.46 -0.32
CA LEU A 58 1.07 -15.37 -0.84
C LEU A 58 0.93 -16.60 -1.73
N VAL A 59 0.66 -17.72 -1.08
CA VAL A 59 0.30 -18.98 -1.69
C VAL A 59 -1.21 -18.93 -1.89
N ILE A 60 -1.67 -19.51 -3.00
CA ILE A 60 -3.09 -19.66 -3.27
C ILE A 60 -3.72 -20.42 -2.10
N PRO A 61 -4.76 -19.87 -1.46
CA PRO A 61 -5.41 -20.53 -0.32
C PRO A 61 -5.99 -21.86 -0.77
N VAL A 62 -5.89 -22.85 0.11
CA VAL A 62 -6.41 -24.19 -0.15
C VAL A 62 -7.85 -24.24 0.35
N PHE A 63 -8.80 -24.25 -0.57
CA PHE A 63 -10.21 -24.50 -0.29
C PHE A 63 -10.56 -25.97 -0.55
N ASP A 64 -11.40 -26.55 0.31
CA ASP A 64 -11.92 -27.90 0.11
C ASP A 64 -13.17 -27.88 -0.80
N MET A 65 -12.92 -27.90 -2.10
CA MET A 65 -13.98 -27.95 -3.11
C MET A 65 -14.90 -29.17 -2.97
N ARG A 66 -14.43 -30.28 -2.38
CA ARG A 66 -15.26 -31.49 -2.24
C ARG A 66 -16.34 -31.30 -1.20
N VAL A 67 -16.00 -30.62 -0.10
CA VAL A 67 -16.95 -30.26 0.96
C VAL A 67 -17.94 -29.24 0.42
N TYR A 68 -17.45 -28.15 -0.18
CA TYR A 68 -18.29 -27.10 -0.76
C TYR A 68 -19.28 -27.65 -1.80
N CYS A 69 -18.81 -28.42 -2.77
CA CYS A 69 -19.70 -28.99 -3.79
C CYS A 69 -20.66 -30.04 -3.23
N ARG A 70 -20.27 -30.74 -2.15
CA ARG A 70 -21.18 -31.67 -1.46
C ARG A 70 -22.32 -30.91 -0.79
N GLU A 71 -22.02 -29.79 -0.14
CA GLU A 71 -23.02 -28.90 0.46
C GLU A 71 -23.98 -28.33 -0.58
N ILE A 72 -23.46 -27.82 -1.71
CA ILE A 72 -24.32 -27.35 -2.83
C ILE A 72 -25.22 -28.47 -3.35
N SER A 73 -24.66 -29.65 -3.58
CA SER A 73 -25.41 -30.80 -4.08
C SER A 73 -26.46 -31.31 -3.07
N ALA A 74 -26.32 -30.98 -1.79
CA ALA A 74 -27.29 -31.38 -0.77
C ALA A 74 -28.56 -30.52 -0.79
N SER A 75 -28.49 -29.31 -1.35
CA SER A 75 -29.60 -28.35 -1.44
C SER A 75 -30.52 -28.58 -2.64
N VAL A 76 -30.17 -29.50 -3.55
CA VAL A 76 -30.94 -29.82 -4.76
C VAL A 76 -31.67 -31.17 -4.64
N MET A 77 -32.61 -31.41 -5.55
CA MET A 77 -33.36 -32.66 -5.59
C MET A 77 -32.42 -33.87 -5.79
N PRO A 78 -32.72 -35.02 -5.17
CA PRO A 78 -31.80 -36.17 -5.12
C PRO A 78 -31.53 -36.81 -6.47
N ASP A 79 -32.43 -36.67 -7.44
CA ASP A 79 -32.30 -37.10 -8.83
C ASP A 79 -31.19 -36.34 -9.58
N ILE A 80 -31.10 -35.02 -9.40
CA ILE A 80 -30.11 -34.16 -10.06
C ILE A 80 -28.83 -33.95 -9.23
N LYS A 81 -28.81 -34.42 -7.98
CA LYS A 81 -27.71 -34.23 -7.02
C LYS A 81 -26.34 -34.62 -7.57
N ARG A 82 -26.25 -35.74 -8.29
CA ARG A 82 -24.99 -36.23 -8.87
C ARG A 82 -24.47 -35.30 -9.96
N GLU A 83 -25.35 -34.81 -10.82
CA GLU A 83 -25.00 -33.93 -11.93
C GLU A 83 -24.53 -32.57 -11.41
N VAL A 84 -25.27 -32.00 -10.43
CA VAL A 84 -24.90 -30.74 -9.77
C VAL A 84 -23.55 -30.86 -9.05
N TYR A 85 -23.29 -31.98 -8.37
CA TYR A 85 -21.99 -32.21 -7.74
C TYR A 85 -20.83 -32.23 -8.75
N GLN A 86 -20.99 -32.96 -9.86
CA GLN A 86 -19.96 -33.02 -10.91
C GLN A 86 -19.76 -31.66 -11.58
N HIS A 87 -20.85 -30.96 -11.85
CA HIS A 87 -20.79 -29.62 -12.44
C HIS A 87 -20.08 -28.62 -11.53
N CYS A 88 -20.40 -28.62 -10.24
CA CYS A 88 -19.72 -27.77 -9.25
C CYS A 88 -18.21 -28.05 -9.19
N LEU A 89 -17.80 -29.33 -9.16
CA LEU A 89 -16.38 -29.67 -9.15
C LEU A 89 -15.64 -29.15 -10.38
N ASN A 90 -16.27 -29.21 -11.57
CA ASN A 90 -15.68 -28.69 -12.79
C ASN A 90 -15.50 -27.17 -12.72
N LEU A 91 -16.52 -26.44 -12.26
CA LEU A 91 -16.47 -24.98 -12.12
C LEU A 91 -15.41 -24.53 -11.10
N GLU A 92 -15.35 -25.18 -9.94
CA GLU A 92 -14.33 -24.88 -8.92
C GLU A 92 -12.92 -25.19 -9.43
N SER A 93 -12.74 -26.28 -10.16
CA SER A 93 -11.46 -26.64 -10.77
C SER A 93 -11.05 -25.61 -11.82
N GLU A 94 -11.97 -25.20 -12.69
CA GLU A 94 -11.73 -24.15 -13.69
C GLU A 94 -11.37 -22.82 -13.03
N ALA A 95 -12.08 -22.45 -11.96
CA ALA A 95 -11.78 -21.25 -11.18
C ALA A 95 -10.37 -21.30 -10.58
N TYR A 96 -9.96 -22.44 -10.02
CA TYR A 96 -8.61 -22.64 -9.50
C TYR A 96 -7.54 -22.46 -10.60
N PHE A 97 -7.72 -23.07 -11.77
CA PHE A 97 -6.77 -22.92 -12.88
C PHE A 97 -6.68 -21.47 -13.37
N ALA A 98 -7.82 -20.79 -13.49
CA ALA A 98 -7.86 -19.38 -13.86
C ALA A 98 -7.13 -18.49 -12.83
N ILE A 99 -7.34 -18.73 -11.53
CA ILE A 99 -6.61 -18.02 -10.46
C ILE A 99 -5.11 -18.25 -10.60
N ARG A 100 -4.68 -19.50 -10.81
CA ARG A 100 -3.27 -19.85 -10.96
C ARG A 100 -2.61 -19.12 -12.13
N GLU A 101 -3.31 -18.94 -13.25
CA GLU A 101 -2.79 -18.24 -14.43
C GLU A 101 -2.60 -16.72 -14.18
N ILE A 102 -3.47 -16.11 -13.38
CA ILE A 102 -3.41 -14.68 -13.07
C ILE A 102 -2.62 -14.38 -11.79
N TRP A 103 -2.33 -15.38 -10.96
CA TRP A 103 -1.73 -15.21 -9.63
C TRP A 103 -0.43 -14.40 -9.66
N ASP A 104 0.48 -14.73 -10.57
CA ASP A 104 1.77 -14.04 -10.68
C ASP A 104 1.64 -12.64 -11.28
N LYS A 105 0.51 -12.33 -11.92
CA LYS A 105 0.21 -11.03 -12.53
C LYS A 105 -0.49 -10.08 -11.56
N LEU A 106 -1.00 -10.58 -10.44
CA LEU A 106 -1.73 -9.78 -9.44
C LEU A 106 -0.77 -9.11 -8.46
N SER A 107 -1.10 -7.87 -8.07
CA SER A 107 -0.39 -7.16 -7.02
C SER A 107 -0.58 -7.80 -5.65
N ASP A 108 0.43 -7.73 -4.79
CA ASP A 108 0.34 -8.27 -3.43
C ASP A 108 -0.76 -7.60 -2.59
N THR A 109 -1.11 -6.35 -2.91
CA THR A 109 -2.23 -5.63 -2.30
C THR A 109 -3.58 -6.25 -2.69
N ALA A 110 -3.79 -6.52 -3.98
CA ALA A 110 -5.02 -7.16 -4.47
C ALA A 110 -5.17 -8.58 -3.89
N LYS A 111 -4.07 -9.35 -3.87
CA LYS A 111 -4.03 -10.67 -3.22
C LYS A 111 -4.46 -10.58 -1.76
N LYS A 112 -3.86 -9.68 -0.96
CA LYS A 112 -4.24 -9.51 0.46
C LYS A 112 -5.70 -9.12 0.63
N GLN A 113 -6.21 -8.16 -0.15
CA GLN A 113 -7.60 -7.72 -0.05
C GLN A 113 -8.58 -8.86 -0.36
N CYS A 114 -8.38 -9.59 -1.46
CA CYS A 114 -9.28 -10.69 -1.81
C CYS A 114 -9.19 -11.87 -0.83
N LEU A 115 -7.99 -12.17 -0.30
CA LEU A 115 -7.83 -13.17 0.75
C LEU A 115 -8.48 -12.76 2.08
N THR A 116 -8.58 -11.46 2.39
CA THR A 116 -9.32 -11.00 3.58
C THR A 116 -10.83 -11.07 3.39
N MET A 117 -11.31 -10.96 2.14
CA MET A 117 -12.73 -11.04 1.80
C MET A 117 -13.22 -12.49 1.79
N VAL A 118 -12.41 -13.39 1.25
CA VAL A 118 -12.70 -14.82 1.18
C VAL A 118 -12.10 -15.50 2.41
N ARG A 119 -12.88 -15.58 3.50
CA ARG A 119 -12.42 -16.22 4.74
C ARG A 119 -11.89 -17.64 4.48
N PRO A 120 -10.74 -18.03 5.05
CA PRO A 120 -10.27 -19.42 5.01
C PRO A 120 -11.17 -20.27 5.91
N GLY A 121 -12.21 -20.84 5.33
CA GLY A 121 -13.23 -21.66 6.03
C GLY A 121 -14.53 -21.74 5.24
N ASP A 122 -15.03 -20.59 4.79
CA ASP A 122 -16.29 -20.46 4.01
C ASP A 122 -16.05 -20.05 2.55
N GLY A 123 -14.78 -19.86 2.18
CA GLY A 123 -14.37 -19.45 0.86
C GLY A 123 -14.37 -20.58 -0.17
N ASN A 124 -14.61 -20.22 -1.43
CA ASN A 124 -14.47 -21.10 -2.58
C ASN A 124 -13.63 -20.42 -3.68
N TYR A 125 -13.13 -21.19 -4.64
CA TYR A 125 -12.29 -20.64 -5.70
C TYR A 125 -13.09 -19.72 -6.62
N PHE A 126 -14.39 -19.95 -6.79
CA PHE A 126 -15.25 -19.08 -7.59
C PHE A 126 -15.30 -17.64 -7.06
N LEU A 127 -15.53 -17.46 -5.76
CA LEU A 127 -15.54 -16.15 -5.08
C LEU A 127 -14.17 -15.47 -5.13
N LEU A 128 -13.10 -16.25 -4.96
CA LEU A 128 -11.75 -15.72 -5.03
C LEU A 128 -11.42 -15.20 -6.44
N ARG A 129 -11.82 -15.95 -7.47
CA ARG A 129 -11.67 -15.54 -8.87
C ARG A 129 -12.46 -14.26 -9.15
N ASP A 130 -13.71 -14.19 -8.69
CA ASP A 130 -14.55 -13.02 -8.90
C ASP A 130 -13.95 -11.76 -8.25
N CYS A 131 -13.43 -11.88 -7.03
CA CYS A 131 -12.73 -10.77 -6.38
C CYS A 131 -11.54 -10.26 -7.21
N PHE A 132 -10.73 -11.17 -7.77
CA PHE A 132 -9.59 -10.76 -8.61
C PHE A 132 -10.00 -10.11 -9.92
N LEU A 133 -11.10 -10.56 -10.54
CA LEU A 133 -11.65 -9.93 -11.73
C LEU A 133 -12.17 -8.52 -11.42
N ASN A 134 -12.90 -8.37 -10.31
CA ASN A 134 -13.44 -7.09 -9.87
C ASN A 134 -12.35 -6.07 -9.49
N GLU A 135 -11.27 -6.51 -8.85
CA GLU A 135 -10.15 -5.60 -8.51
C GLU A 135 -9.44 -5.12 -9.79
N LYS A 136 -9.25 -6.01 -10.76
CA LYS A 136 -8.69 -5.68 -12.09
C LYS A 136 -9.60 -4.73 -12.89
N GLU A 137 -10.91 -4.80 -12.72
CA GLU A 137 -11.86 -3.84 -13.32
C GLU A 137 -11.91 -2.50 -12.57
N SER A 138 -11.76 -2.53 -11.24
CA SER A 138 -11.64 -1.32 -10.41
C SER A 138 -10.40 -0.50 -10.77
N GLU A 139 -9.26 -1.14 -11.03
CA GLU A 139 -8.07 -0.46 -11.58
C GLU A 139 -8.33 0.20 -12.94
N LYS A 140 -9.29 -0.30 -13.72
CA LYS A 140 -9.70 0.25 -15.03
C LYS A 140 -10.86 1.25 -14.93
N GLY A 141 -11.28 1.63 -13.72
CA GLY A 141 -12.30 2.67 -13.50
C GLY A 141 -13.74 2.25 -13.77
N LYS A 142 -14.06 0.95 -13.82
CA LYS A 142 -15.45 0.48 -13.89
C LYS A 142 -15.99 0.17 -12.48
N ILE A 143 -17.19 0.65 -12.21
CA ILE A 143 -17.91 0.56 -10.94
C ILE A 143 -18.17 -0.92 -10.58
N ARG A 144 -17.88 -1.29 -9.32
CA ARG A 144 -18.15 -2.60 -8.73
C ARG A 144 -19.63 -2.97 -8.88
N ASN A 145 -19.93 -4.08 -9.57
CA ASN A 145 -21.23 -4.72 -9.47
C ASN A 145 -21.23 -5.59 -8.22
N TYR A 146 -22.00 -5.19 -7.20
CA TYR A 146 -22.33 -6.05 -6.07
C TYR A 146 -23.44 -7.00 -6.54
N PHE A 147 -23.15 -8.31 -6.56
CA PHE A 147 -24.15 -9.37 -6.70
C PHE A 147 -24.46 -9.97 -5.33
#